data_AF-A0A1A6G068-F1
#
_entry.id   AF-A0A1A6G068-F1
#
_cell.length_a   1.000
_cell.length_b   1.000
_cell.length_c   1.000
_cell.angle_alpha   90.00
_cell.angle_beta   90.00
_cell.angle_gamma   90.00
#
_symmetry.space_group_name_H-M   'P 1'
#
loop_
_entity.id
_entity.type
_entity.pdbx_description
1 polymer ?
#
loop_
_entity_poly.entity_id
_entity_poly.type
_entity_poly.pdbx_seq_one_letter_code
_entity_poly.pdbx_strand_id
1 'polypeptide(L)'
;MVLRGIRVVELAGLAPGPFCGMVLADFGAQVVRVDRPGSAGDVSFLARGKRSLVLDLKRQQGAAVLRRMCARVDVLLEPFRCGVMEKLQLGPETLLQDNPKLIYARLSGFGQSGSFSKAAGHDINYLALS
;
A
#
# COMPACT_ATOMS: atom_id res chain seq x y z
N MET A 1 -16.25 -15.06 -7.91
CA MET A 1 -15.66 -13.79 -8.39
C MET A 1 -14.24 -14.05 -8.88
N VAL A 2 -13.72 -13.18 -9.76
CA VAL A 2 -12.51 -13.42 -10.55
C VAL A 2 -11.19 -13.35 -9.76
N LEU A 3 -11.15 -12.66 -8.61
CA LEU A 3 -9.96 -12.56 -7.75
C LEU A 3 -10.05 -13.42 -6.48
N ARG A 4 -10.94 -14.42 -6.45
CA ARG A 4 -11.07 -15.32 -5.30
C ARG A 4 -9.73 -16.03 -5.04
N GLY A 5 -9.25 -15.94 -3.80
CA GLY A 5 -8.00 -16.55 -3.36
C GLY A 5 -6.78 -15.63 -3.43
N ILE A 6 -6.89 -14.46 -4.09
CA ILE A 6 -5.84 -13.44 -4.09
C ILE A 6 -5.84 -12.72 -2.75
N ARG A 7 -4.66 -12.57 -2.15
CA ARG A 7 -4.43 -11.88 -0.88
C ARG A 7 -3.68 -10.59 -1.14
N VAL A 8 -4.20 -9.50 -0.59
CA VAL A 8 -3.69 -8.15 -0.80
C VAL A 8 -3.43 -7.50 0.55
N VAL A 9 -2.26 -6.89 0.69
CA VAL A 9 -1.98 -5.94 1.77
C VAL A 9 -2.08 -4.53 1.19
N GLU A 10 -2.90 -3.69 1.82
CA GLU A 10 -3.02 -2.27 1.47
C GLU A 10 -2.40 -1.43 2.58
N LEU A 11 -1.42 -0.60 2.28
CA LEU A 11 -0.94 0.39 3.24
C LEU A 11 -1.87 1.60 3.21
N ALA A 12 -2.33 2.05 4.37
CA ALA A 12 -3.26 3.17 4.46
C ALA A 12 -2.67 4.44 3.82
N GLY A 13 -3.44 5.05 2.91
CA GLY A 13 -3.08 6.28 2.21
C GLY A 13 -4.32 7.10 1.85
N LEU A 14 -4.14 8.03 0.92
CA LEU A 14 -5.24 8.83 0.36
C LEU A 14 -5.94 8.07 -0.78
N ALA A 15 -7.06 8.62 -1.25
CA ALA A 15 -8.07 7.99 -2.10
C ALA A 15 -7.59 6.98 -3.16
N PRO A 16 -6.53 7.19 -3.95
CA PRO A 16 -6.12 6.21 -4.97
C PRO A 16 -5.78 4.82 -4.41
N GLY A 17 -5.12 4.75 -3.26
CA GLY A 17 -4.77 3.49 -2.61
C GLY A 17 -5.99 2.71 -2.14
N PRO A 18 -6.83 3.29 -1.25
CA PRO A 18 -8.07 2.67 -0.81
C PRO A 18 -9.05 2.41 -1.96
N PHE A 19 -9.12 3.23 -2.99
CA PHE A 19 -9.95 2.95 -4.16
C PHE A 19 -9.50 1.69 -4.89
N CYS A 20 -8.19 1.54 -5.15
CA CYS A 20 -7.64 0.33 -5.75
C CYS A 20 -7.95 -0.92 -4.92
N GLY A 21 -7.69 -0.89 -3.61
CA GLY A 21 -7.98 -2.03 -2.74
C GLY A 21 -9.47 -2.33 -2.63
N MET A 22 -10.34 -1.32 -2.72
CA MET A 22 -11.80 -1.51 -2.73
C MET A 22 -12.23 -2.27 -3.98
N VAL A 23 -11.74 -1.86 -5.15
CA VAL A 23 -12.01 -2.56 -6.41
C VAL A 23 -11.54 -4.01 -6.33
N LEU A 24 -10.33 -4.27 -5.83
CA LEU A 24 -9.83 -5.64 -5.67
C LEU A 24 -10.71 -6.49 -4.73
N ALA A 25 -11.18 -5.90 -3.62
CA ALA A 25 -12.10 -6.57 -2.70
C ALA A 25 -13.46 -6.86 -3.36
N ASP A 26 -14.00 -5.91 -4.13
CA ASP A 26 -15.27 -6.08 -4.87
C ASP A 26 -15.19 -7.21 -5.91
N PHE A 27 -14.00 -7.47 -6.48
CA PHE A 27 -13.74 -8.61 -7.37
C PHE A 27 -13.34 -9.90 -6.63
N GLY A 28 -13.40 -9.92 -5.30
CA GLY A 28 -13.29 -11.11 -4.47
C GLY A 28 -11.91 -11.38 -3.86
N ALA A 29 -10.97 -10.45 -3.95
CA ALA A 29 -9.69 -10.56 -3.25
C ALA A 29 -9.86 -10.37 -1.73
N GLN A 30 -9.00 -11.02 -0.95
CA GLN A 30 -8.90 -10.79 0.49
C GLN A 30 -7.96 -9.62 0.76
N VAL A 31 -8.51 -8.46 1.10
CA VAL A 31 -7.74 -7.24 1.33
C VAL A 31 -7.61 -6.96 2.83
N VAL A 32 -6.37 -6.88 3.31
CA VAL A 32 -6.04 -6.44 4.67
C VAL A 32 -5.37 -5.07 4.58
N ARG A 33 -6.04 -4.05 5.07
CA ARG A 33 -5.49 -2.70 5.20
C ARG A 33 -4.66 -2.57 6.48
N VAL A 34 -3.51 -1.93 6.36
CA VAL A 34 -2.59 -1.64 7.47
C VAL A 34 -2.64 -0.15 7.77
N ASP A 35 -3.21 0.19 8.91
CA ASP A 35 -3.32 1.56 9.41
C ASP A 35 -2.19 1.88 10.40
N ARG A 36 -1.84 3.17 10.50
CA ARG A 36 -0.90 3.66 11.51
C ARG A 36 -1.60 3.84 12.87
N PRO A 37 -0.86 3.73 14.00
CA PRO A 37 -1.41 4.04 15.32
C PRO A 37 -1.99 5.45 15.39
N GLY A 38 -3.09 5.62 16.14
CA GLY A 38 -3.79 6.89 16.27
C GLY A 38 -4.59 7.31 15.03
N SER A 39 -4.64 6.48 13.98
CA SER A 39 -5.65 6.60 12.93
C SER A 39 -7.01 6.28 13.52
N ALA A 40 -8.03 7.09 13.21
CA ALA A 40 -9.42 6.81 13.59
C ALA A 40 -10.01 5.60 12.83
N GLY A 41 -9.21 4.92 12.01
CA GLY A 41 -9.69 4.01 10.98
C GLY A 41 -10.33 4.80 9.84
N ASP A 42 -10.54 4.12 8.71
CA ASP A 42 -11.31 4.67 7.61
C ASP A 42 -12.70 4.05 7.62
N VAL A 43 -13.70 4.85 7.92
CA VAL A 43 -15.12 4.47 7.90
C VAL A 43 -15.81 4.90 6.61
N SER A 44 -15.05 5.37 5.61
CA SER A 44 -15.59 5.72 4.31
C SER A 44 -15.99 4.48 3.51
N PHE A 45 -16.73 4.73 2.43
CA PHE A 45 -17.11 3.71 1.46
C PHE A 45 -15.89 3.00 0.81
N LEU A 46 -14.71 3.63 0.82
CA LEU A 46 -13.48 3.06 0.29
C LEU A 46 -12.90 1.95 1.18
N ALA A 47 -13.36 1.82 2.42
CA ALA A 47 -12.93 0.75 3.33
C ALA A 47 -13.79 -0.52 3.21
N ARG A 48 -14.89 -0.50 2.44
CA ARG A 48 -15.79 -1.66 2.33
C ARG A 48 -15.07 -2.91 1.84
N GLY A 49 -15.52 -4.07 2.31
CA GLY A 49 -14.99 -5.38 1.87
C GLY A 49 -13.58 -5.71 2.37
N LYS A 50 -12.96 -4.84 3.17
CA LYS A 50 -11.60 -5.02 3.70
C LYS A 50 -11.61 -5.35 5.17
N ARG A 51 -10.55 -6.04 5.62
CA ARG A 51 -10.18 -6.13 7.04
C ARG A 51 -9.14 -5.05 7.34
N SER A 52 -9.04 -4.58 8.57
CA SER A 52 -8.00 -3.63 8.99
C SER A 52 -7.16 -4.21 10.14
N LEU A 53 -5.90 -3.81 10.17
CA LEU A 53 -4.91 -4.07 11.21
C LEU A 53 -4.13 -2.77 11.47
N VAL A 54 -3.88 -2.45 12.74
CA VAL A 54 -3.02 -1.32 13.08
C VAL A 54 -1.59 -1.82 13.32
N LEU A 55 -0.62 -1.24 12.60
CA LEU A 55 0.81 -1.51 12.79
C LEU A 55 1.61 -0.22 12.82
N ASP A 56 2.49 -0.09 13.82
CA ASP A 56 3.51 0.95 13.81
C ASP A 56 4.72 0.52 12.99
N LEU A 57 4.74 0.87 11.71
CA LEU A 57 5.84 0.52 10.80
C LEU A 57 7.15 1.26 11.13
N LYS A 58 7.13 2.28 12.00
CA LYS A 58 8.36 2.94 12.47
C LYS A 58 9.07 2.11 13.53
N ARG A 59 8.40 1.14 14.14
CA ARG A 59 9.00 0.19 15.08
C ARG A 59 9.46 -1.04 14.33
N GLN A 60 10.64 -1.54 14.68
CA GLN A 60 11.21 -2.76 14.08
C GLN A 60 10.23 -3.94 14.14
N GLN A 61 9.49 -4.10 15.24
CA GLN A 61 8.51 -5.17 15.38
C GLN A 61 7.34 -5.00 14.39
N GLY A 62 6.85 -3.77 14.17
CA GLY A 62 5.77 -3.51 13.23
C GLY A 62 6.20 -3.73 11.79
N ALA A 63 7.40 -3.25 11.42
CA ALA A 63 7.99 -3.54 10.11
C ALA A 63 8.18 -5.05 9.89
N ALA A 64 8.66 -5.78 10.91
CA ALA A 64 8.83 -7.23 10.84
C ALA A 64 7.49 -8.00 10.71
N VAL A 65 6.39 -7.48 11.27
CA VAL A 65 5.05 -8.05 11.02
C VAL A 65 4.66 -7.85 9.56
N LEU A 66 4.78 -6.63 9.03
CA LEU A 66 4.43 -6.36 7.63
C LEU A 66 5.27 -7.21 6.68
N ARG A 67 6.58 -7.29 6.88
CA ARG A 67 7.49 -8.13 6.08
C ARG A 67 7.04 -9.60 6.05
N ARG A 68 6.67 -10.15 7.21
CA ARG A 68 6.12 -11.53 7.31
C ARG A 68 4.78 -11.70 6.60
N MET A 69 3.93 -10.68 6.60
CA MET A 69 2.69 -10.68 5.81
C MET A 69 3.02 -10.68 4.31
N CYS A 70 3.92 -9.79 3.87
CA CYS A 70 4.35 -9.67 2.47
C CYS A 70 5.00 -10.95 1.92
N ALA A 71 5.66 -11.73 2.77
CA ALA A 71 6.18 -13.05 2.43
C ALA A 71 5.08 -14.07 2.04
N ARG A 72 3.81 -13.77 2.33
CA ARG A 72 2.68 -14.69 2.16
C ARG A 72 1.51 -14.10 1.39
N VAL A 73 1.57 -12.87 0.89
CA VAL A 73 0.49 -12.29 0.07
C VAL A 73 0.92 -12.16 -1.38
N ASP A 74 -0.06 -11.90 -2.24
CA ASP A 74 0.14 -11.85 -3.68
C ASP A 74 0.37 -10.41 -4.14
N VAL A 75 -0.22 -9.42 -3.46
CA VAL A 75 -0.12 -8.00 -3.80
C VAL A 75 0.16 -7.14 -2.56
N LEU A 76 1.04 -6.14 -2.70
CA LEU A 76 1.18 -5.02 -1.77
C LEU A 76 0.85 -3.71 -2.49
N LEU A 77 -0.05 -2.90 -1.93
CA LEU A 77 -0.34 -1.54 -2.41
C LEU A 77 0.38 -0.51 -1.52
N GLU A 78 1.35 0.21 -2.09
CA GLU A 78 2.13 1.28 -1.45
C GLU A 78 1.73 2.66 -2.00
N PRO A 79 1.02 3.51 -1.24
CA PRO A 79 0.64 4.86 -1.68
C PRO A 79 1.60 5.97 -1.18
N PHE A 80 2.82 5.61 -0.78
CA PHE A 80 3.76 6.54 -0.16
C PHE A 80 4.67 7.23 -1.17
N ARG A 81 5.32 8.32 -0.73
CA ARG A 81 6.32 9.02 -1.52
C ARG A 81 7.53 8.13 -1.76
N CYS A 82 8.21 8.36 -2.87
CA CYS A 82 9.46 7.68 -3.21
C CYS A 82 10.45 7.71 -2.04
N GLY A 83 11.01 6.55 -1.68
CA GLY A 83 12.00 6.42 -0.61
C GLY A 83 11.45 6.20 0.79
N VAL A 84 10.12 6.26 1.01
CA VAL A 84 9.53 6.05 2.34
C VAL A 84 9.71 4.60 2.77
N MET A 85 9.34 3.63 1.92
CA MET A 85 9.43 2.22 2.27
C MET A 85 10.87 1.71 2.31
N GLU A 86 11.77 2.27 1.50
CA GLU A 86 13.21 2.00 1.57
C GLU A 86 13.79 2.38 2.93
N LYS A 87 13.42 3.55 3.48
CA LYS A 87 13.85 3.98 4.82
C LYS A 87 13.34 3.05 5.93
N LEU A 88 12.21 2.39 5.70
CA LEU A 88 11.63 1.40 6.62
C LEU A 88 12.15 -0.02 6.37
N GLN A 89 13.07 -0.22 5.42
CA GLN A 89 13.56 -1.54 4.99
C GLN A 89 12.44 -2.46 4.50
N LEU A 90 11.43 -1.88 3.87
CA LEU A 90 10.25 -2.56 3.33
C LEU A 90 10.04 -2.22 1.83
N GLY A 91 11.09 -1.71 1.17
CA GLY A 91 11.07 -1.44 -0.27
C GLY A 91 11.04 -2.73 -1.11
N PRO A 92 10.85 -2.61 -2.45
CA PRO A 92 10.69 -3.73 -3.36
C PRO A 92 11.90 -4.66 -3.34
N GLU A 93 13.13 -4.12 -3.32
CA GLU A 93 14.34 -4.95 -3.26
C GLU A 93 14.34 -5.89 -2.04
N THR A 94 13.93 -5.40 -0.87
CA THR A 94 13.88 -6.19 0.35
C THR A 94 12.73 -7.20 0.34
N LEU A 95 11.53 -6.78 -0.05
CA LEU A 95 10.34 -7.65 0.02
C LEU A 95 10.31 -8.70 -1.09
N LEU A 96 10.86 -8.40 -2.27
CA LEU A 96 10.94 -9.36 -3.38
C LEU A 96 12.02 -10.43 -3.15
N GLN A 97 13.04 -10.16 -2.33
CA GLN A 97 13.97 -11.20 -1.88
C GLN A 97 13.24 -12.28 -1.06
N ASP A 98 12.32 -11.88 -0.19
CA ASP A 98 11.54 -12.82 0.63
C ASP A 98 10.41 -13.50 -0.16
N ASN A 99 9.79 -12.78 -1.09
CA ASN A 99 8.71 -13.27 -1.94
C ASN A 99 8.86 -12.76 -3.38
N PRO A 100 9.57 -13.52 -4.24
CA PRO A 100 9.77 -13.14 -5.65
C PRO A 100 8.49 -13.09 -6.50
N LYS A 101 7.37 -13.63 -5.99
CA LYS A 101 6.07 -13.62 -6.67
C LYS A 101 5.20 -12.43 -6.26
N LEU A 102 5.64 -11.63 -5.28
CA LEU A 102 4.88 -10.48 -4.79
C LEU A 102 4.71 -9.44 -5.91
N ILE A 103 3.47 -9.04 -6.17
CA ILE A 103 3.19 -7.86 -6.99
C ILE A 103 3.28 -6.64 -6.08
N TYR A 104 4.41 -5.93 -6.16
CA TYR A 104 4.64 -4.70 -5.43
C TYR A 104 4.11 -3.51 -6.25
N ALA A 105 2.91 -3.00 -5.92
CA ALA A 105 2.29 -1.89 -6.64
C ALA A 105 2.54 -0.56 -5.92
N ARG A 106 3.17 0.39 -6.62
CA ARG A 106 3.48 1.73 -6.13
C ARG A 106 2.54 2.77 -6.73
N LEU A 107 1.83 3.50 -5.87
CA LEU A 107 0.91 4.56 -6.25
C LEU A 107 1.48 5.90 -5.77
N SER A 108 2.34 6.53 -6.59
CA SER A 108 2.86 7.88 -6.35
C SER A 108 2.43 8.83 -7.46
N GLY A 109 2.31 10.12 -7.15
CA GLY A 109 1.87 11.12 -8.12
C GLY A 109 2.88 11.35 -9.25
N PHE A 110 4.14 11.62 -8.90
CA PHE A 110 5.22 11.93 -9.87
C PHE A 110 6.12 10.73 -10.20
N GLY A 111 5.69 9.50 -9.92
CA GLY A 111 6.50 8.30 -10.15
C GLY A 111 7.63 8.12 -9.12
N GLN A 112 8.63 7.30 -9.49
CA GLN A 112 9.74 6.86 -8.62
C GLN A 112 11.10 7.47 -9.00
N SER A 113 11.14 8.29 -10.06
CA SER A 113 12.34 8.95 -10.59
C SER A 113 12.00 10.35 -11.11
N GLY A 114 13.03 11.14 -11.43
CA GLY A 114 12.87 12.52 -11.91
C GLY A 114 12.81 13.56 -10.80
N SER A 115 12.84 14.84 -11.19
CA SER A 115 12.97 16.00 -10.30
C SER A 115 11.81 16.14 -9.29
N PHE A 116 10.61 15.70 -9.67
CA PHE A 116 9.42 15.78 -8.82
C PHE A 116 9.11 14.52 -8.01
N SER A 117 9.88 13.44 -8.14
CA SER A 117 9.62 12.15 -7.45
C SER A 117 9.50 12.24 -5.91
N LYS A 118 10.15 13.25 -5.31
CA LYS A 118 10.12 13.52 -3.87
C LYS A 118 9.20 14.68 -3.49
N ALA A 119 8.60 15.36 -4.47
CA ALA A 119 7.72 16.48 -4.24
C ALA A 119 6.37 16.02 -3.64
N ALA A 120 5.77 16.88 -2.83
CA ALA A 120 4.38 16.71 -2.45
C ALA A 120 3.48 17.15 -3.61
N GLY A 121 2.30 16.53 -3.71
CA GLY A 121 1.29 16.93 -4.66
C GLY A 121 -0.06 16.35 -4.29
N HIS A 122 -1.09 16.92 -4.89
CA HIS A 122 -2.43 16.40 -4.94
C HIS A 122 -2.89 16.38 -6.40
N ASP A 123 -4.09 15.86 -6.62
CA ASP A 123 -4.68 15.64 -7.94
C ASP A 123 -4.44 16.80 -8.93
N ILE A 124 -4.78 18.03 -8.53
CA ILE A 124 -4.62 19.23 -9.37
C ILE A 124 -3.16 19.49 -9.80
N ASN A 125 -2.18 19.14 -8.97
CA ASN A 125 -0.76 19.32 -9.31
C ASN A 125 -0.32 18.32 -10.38
N TYR A 126 -0.82 17.10 -10.33
CA TYR A 126 -0.51 16.05 -11.30
C TYR A 126 -1.15 16.38 -12.65
N LEU A 127 -2.43 16.79 -12.62
CA LEU A 127 -3.17 17.22 -13.81
C LEU A 127 -2.56 18.45 -14.49
N ALA A 128 -2.02 19.40 -13.73
CA ALA A 128 -1.42 20.60 -14.30
C ALA A 128 -0.11 20.34 -15.09
N LEU A 129 0.48 19.15 -14.96
CA LEU A 129 1.79 18.80 -15.55
C LEU A 129 1.71 17.66 -16.58
N SER A 130 0.52 17.13 -16.87
CA SER A 130 0.29 15.97 -17.74
C SER A 130 -0.46 16.33 -19.03
#